data_AF-X0WV93-F1
#
_entry.id   AF-X0WV93-F1
#
_cell.length_a   1.000
_cell.length_b   1.000
_cell.length_c   1.000
_cell.angle_alpha   90.00
_cell.angle_beta   90.00
_cell.angle_gamma   90.00
#
_symmetry.space_group_name_H-M   'P 1'
#
loop_
_entity.id
_entity.type
_entity.pdbx_description
1 polymer ?
#
loop_
_entity_poly.entity_id
_entity_poly.type
_entity_poly.pdbx_seq_one_letter_code
_entity_poly.pdbx_strand_id
1 'polypeptide(L)'
;PCFAGSIINKQNGGGIAVVAATQPALSGIAYHDEEILEIIFGSSNLNRFFFESYEPGIFLSNMFVEAQNLYINKIRTPESFIVDYVTINEFNLFGDPSLKIGGY
;
A
#
# COMPACT_ATOMS: atom_id res chain seq x y z
N PRO A 1 -0.70 -20.51 -7.70
CA PRO A 1 -1.18 -20.14 -6.35
C PRO A 1 -0.10 -19.38 -5.56
N CYS A 2 -0.34 -18.11 -5.23
CA CYS A 2 0.48 -17.32 -4.29
C CYS A 2 -0.28 -17.17 -2.96
N PHE A 3 0.37 -16.66 -1.90
CA PHE A 3 -0.24 -16.53 -0.57
C PHE A 3 -1.54 -15.71 -0.60
N ALA A 4 -1.56 -14.56 -1.28
CA ALA A 4 -2.75 -13.74 -1.45
C ALA A 4 -3.88 -14.51 -2.17
N GLY A 5 -3.55 -15.21 -3.27
CA GLY A 5 -4.52 -16.03 -3.98
C GLY A 5 -5.10 -17.17 -3.13
N SER A 6 -4.30 -17.77 -2.24
CA SER A 6 -4.78 -18.79 -1.30
C SER A 6 -5.72 -18.21 -0.24
N ILE A 7 -5.55 -16.96 0.16
CA ILE A 7 -6.46 -16.26 1.08
C ILE A 7 -7.81 -15.99 0.41
N ILE A 8 -7.79 -15.46 -0.81
CA ILE A 8 -9.01 -15.10 -1.57
C ILE A 8 -9.82 -16.34 -1.96
N ASN A 9 -9.16 -17.44 -2.32
CA ASN A 9 -9.85 -18.66 -2.78
C ASN A 9 -10.30 -19.59 -1.64
N LYS A 10 -10.00 -19.27 -0.37
CA LYS A 10 -10.36 -20.13 0.75
C LYS A 10 -11.88 -20.10 0.96
N GLN A 11 -12.53 -21.25 0.78
CA GLN A 11 -13.96 -21.38 1.10
C GLN A 11 -14.20 -21.32 2.61
N ASN A 12 -15.31 -20.72 3.02
CA ASN A 12 -15.75 -20.59 4.42
C ASN A 12 -14.69 -19.94 5.34
N GLY A 13 -13.91 -18.99 4.82
CA GLY A 13 -12.91 -18.23 5.57
C GLY A 13 -12.03 -17.38 4.66
N GLY A 14 -10.86 -16.96 5.15
CA GLY A 14 -9.90 -16.21 4.34
C GLY A 14 -10.19 -14.71 4.33
N GLY A 15 -10.12 -14.10 3.15
CA GLY A 15 -10.32 -12.66 2.96
C GLY A 15 -11.14 -12.35 1.70
N ILE A 16 -11.92 -11.27 1.76
CA ILE A 16 -12.72 -10.78 0.61
C ILE A 16 -11.81 -10.10 -0.42
N ALA A 17 -10.82 -9.36 0.08
CA ALA A 17 -9.79 -8.70 -0.72
C ALA A 17 -8.47 -8.64 0.06
N VAL A 18 -7.35 -8.59 -0.66
CA VAL A 18 -5.99 -8.56 -0.10
C VAL A 18 -5.13 -7.64 -0.95
N VAL A 19 -4.44 -6.70 -0.31
CA VAL A 19 -3.34 -5.94 -0.93
C VAL A 19 -2.03 -6.67 -0.63
N ALA A 20 -1.27 -7.03 -1.67
CA ALA A 20 -0.02 -7.77 -1.52
C ALA A 20 1.03 -7.38 -2.56
N ALA A 21 2.30 -7.49 -2.18
CA ALA A 21 3.43 -7.27 -3.06
C ALA A 21 3.77 -8.52 -3.90
N THR A 22 4.22 -8.32 -5.14
CA THR A 22 4.70 -9.40 -6.04
C THR A 22 6.15 -9.79 -5.81
N GLN A 23 6.89 -9.02 -5.00
CA GLN A 23 8.29 -9.25 -4.66
C GLN A 23 8.55 -8.77 -3.20
N PRO A 24 9.75 -8.98 -2.64
CA PRO A 24 10.09 -8.45 -1.32
C PRO A 24 9.91 -6.94 -1.27
N ALA A 25 9.02 -6.49 -0.38
CA ALA A 25 8.65 -5.10 -0.25
C ALA A 25 9.83 -4.28 0.30
N LEU A 26 10.19 -3.22 -0.42
CA LEU A 26 11.30 -2.34 -0.02
C LEU A 26 10.85 -1.33 1.03
N SER A 27 11.81 -0.85 1.82
CA SER A 27 11.63 0.28 2.73
C SER A 27 12.96 1.02 2.89
N GLY A 28 12.92 2.33 2.74
CA GLY A 28 14.07 3.21 2.90
C GLY A 28 13.94 4.01 4.18
N ILE A 29 14.96 3.96 5.03
CA ILE A 29 14.98 4.64 6.34
C ILE A 29 16.18 5.57 6.39
N ALA A 30 15.95 6.83 6.76
CA ALA A 30 16.99 7.81 7.03
C ALA A 30 17.45 7.71 8.49
N TYR A 31 18.76 7.72 8.70
CA TYR A 31 19.38 7.67 10.02
C TYR A 31 20.26 8.89 10.27
N HIS A 32 20.35 9.32 11.53
CA HIS A 32 21.37 10.24 12.02
C HIS A 32 21.82 9.77 13.41
N ASP A 33 23.13 9.58 13.59
CA ASP A 33 23.74 9.12 14.84
C ASP A 33 22.97 7.95 15.50
N GLU A 34 22.65 6.93 14.70
CA GLU A 34 21.92 5.71 15.06
C GLU A 34 20.40 5.87 15.30
N GLU A 35 19.85 7.08 15.24
CA GLU A 35 18.41 7.33 15.36
C GLU A 35 17.71 7.34 13.99
N ILE A 36 16.51 6.77 13.94
CA ILE A 36 15.64 6.84 12.76
C ILE A 36 15.04 8.24 12.69
N LEU A 37 15.36 8.97 11.61
CA LEU A 37 14.76 10.28 11.34
C LEU A 37 13.42 10.15 10.63
N GLU A 38 13.39 9.38 9.54
CA GLU A 38 12.21 9.27 8.68
C GLU A 38 12.23 7.98 7.86
N ILE A 39 11.04 7.43 7.59
CA ILE A 39 10.84 6.47 6.51
C ILE A 39 10.65 7.24 5.21
N ILE A 40 11.67 7.19 4.35
CA ILE A 40 11.78 8.05 3.18
C ILE A 40 10.96 7.50 2.00
N PHE A 41 10.94 6.17 1.82
CA PHE A 41 10.21 5.50 0.75
C PHE A 41 9.88 4.06 1.11
N GLY A 42 9.08 3.41 0.26
CA GLY A 42 8.77 2.00 0.29
C GLY A 42 7.40 1.67 0.88
N SER A 43 7.19 0.38 1.08
CA SER A 43 5.93 -0.24 1.50
C SER A 43 5.35 0.30 2.79
N SER A 44 6.20 0.70 3.75
CA SER A 44 5.74 1.29 5.01
C SER A 44 4.98 2.60 4.78
N ASN A 45 5.42 3.43 3.84
CA ASN A 45 4.72 4.66 3.48
C ASN A 45 3.42 4.35 2.73
N LEU A 46 3.44 3.42 1.77
CA LEU A 46 2.22 3.01 1.06
C LEU A 46 1.16 2.46 2.02
N ASN A 47 1.57 1.66 3.01
CA ASN A 47 0.69 1.14 4.06
C ASN A 47 0.10 2.26 4.94
N ARG A 48 0.92 3.23 5.34
CA ARG A 48 0.46 4.42 6.06
C ARG A 48 -0.58 5.18 5.24
N PHE A 49 -0.26 5.51 3.99
CA PHE A 49 -1.15 6.26 3.10
C PHE A 49 -2.46 5.52 2.79
N PHE A 50 -2.43 4.19 2.75
CA PHE A 50 -3.63 3.38 2.62
C PHE A 50 -4.61 3.67 3.75
N PHE A 51 -4.17 3.59 5.01
CA PHE A 51 -5.04 3.89 6.15
C PHE A 51 -5.40 5.38 6.28
N GLU A 52 -4.52 6.30 5.87
CA GLU A 52 -4.84 7.74 5.81
C GLU A 52 -5.90 8.06 4.76
N SER A 53 -6.02 7.24 3.71
CA SER A 53 -7.03 7.38 2.65
C SER A 53 -8.40 6.81 3.04
N TYR A 54 -8.56 6.31 4.26
CA TYR A 54 -9.83 5.75 4.70
C TYR A 54 -10.87 6.86 4.96
N GLU A 55 -12.05 6.68 4.38
CA GLU A 55 -13.27 7.34 4.80
C GLU A 55 -14.43 6.31 4.83
N PRO A 56 -15.44 6.47 5.72
CA PRO A 56 -16.56 5.55 5.78
C PRO A 56 -17.31 5.45 4.44
N GLY A 57 -17.51 4.23 3.96
CA GLY A 57 -18.21 3.94 2.70
C GLY A 57 -17.34 4.02 1.45
N ILE A 58 -16.03 4.30 1.59
CA ILE A 58 -15.09 4.33 0.45
C ILE A 58 -14.98 2.95 -0.21
N PHE A 59 -14.86 2.93 -1.52
CA PHE A 59 -14.45 1.72 -2.24
C PHE A 59 -13.00 1.38 -1.90
N LEU A 60 -12.74 0.11 -1.63
CA LEU A 60 -11.39 -0.39 -1.33
C LEU A 60 -10.37 -0.02 -2.42
N SER A 61 -10.79 -0.08 -3.70
CA SER A 61 -9.96 0.39 -4.81
C SER A 61 -9.61 1.87 -4.74
N ASN A 62 -10.56 2.74 -4.36
CA ASN A 62 -10.29 4.17 -4.21
C ASN A 62 -9.31 4.42 -3.06
N MET A 63 -9.47 3.72 -1.93
CA MET A 63 -8.53 3.78 -0.80
C MET A 63 -7.11 3.37 -1.23
N PHE A 64 -6.99 2.33 -2.07
CA PHE A 64 -5.70 1.87 -2.59
C PHE A 64 -5.08 2.82 -3.63
N VAL A 65 -5.89 3.33 -4.57
CA VAL A 65 -5.44 4.29 -5.57
C VAL A 65 -4.99 5.60 -4.92
N GLU A 66 -5.73 6.09 -3.92
CA GLU A 66 -5.35 7.32 -3.23
C GLU A 66 -4.05 7.14 -2.44
N ALA A 67 -3.84 5.96 -1.83
CA ALA A 67 -2.56 5.62 -1.21
C ALA A 67 -1.39 5.72 -2.19
N GLN A 68 -1.58 5.20 -3.41
CA GLN A 68 -0.59 5.27 -4.49
C GLN A 68 -0.36 6.73 -4.93
N ASN A 69 -1.41 7.54 -5.06
CA ASN A 69 -1.30 8.96 -5.40
C ASN A 69 -0.51 9.74 -4.34
N LEU A 70 -0.84 9.55 -3.06
CA LEU A 70 -0.13 10.16 -1.93
C LEU A 70 1.33 9.74 -1.91
N TYR A 71 1.60 8.45 -2.17
CA TYR A 71 2.97 7.93 -2.28
C TYR A 71 3.75 8.59 -3.43
N ILE A 72 3.17 8.66 -4.62
CA ILE A 72 3.74 9.34 -5.79
C ILE A 72 4.08 10.80 -5.46
N ASN A 73 3.15 11.50 -4.83
CA ASN A 73 3.33 12.90 -4.46
C ASN A 73 4.43 13.10 -3.40
N LYS A 74 4.58 12.17 -2.45
CA LYS A 74 5.68 12.18 -1.48
C LYS A 74 7.04 12.02 -2.15
N ILE A 75 7.19 11.07 -3.07
CA ILE A 75 8.50 10.75 -3.65
C ILE A 75 8.91 11.67 -4.82
N ARG A 76 7.94 12.36 -5.45
CA ARG A 76 8.18 13.25 -6.61
C ARG A 76 8.32 14.73 -6.24
N THR A 77 8.76 15.06 -5.04
CA THR A 77 9.06 16.46 -4.71
C THR A 77 10.35 16.94 -5.39
N PRO A 78 10.48 18.23 -5.73
CA PRO A 78 11.72 18.79 -6.29
C PRO A 78 12.97 18.54 -5.44
N GLU A 79 12.79 18.37 -4.13
CA GLU A 79 13.84 18.11 -3.15
C GLU A 79 14.15 16.62 -2.97
N SER A 80 13.29 15.74 -3.48
CA SER A 80 13.47 14.29 -3.42
C SER A 80 14.37 13.82 -4.56
N PHE A 81 15.55 13.30 -4.22
CA PHE A 81 16.40 12.55 -5.15
C PHE A 81 15.98 11.07 -5.28
N ILE A 82 14.91 10.67 -4.59
CA ILE A 82 14.48 9.28 -4.50
C ILE A 82 13.43 9.01 -5.56
N VAL A 83 13.74 8.06 -6.43
CA VAL A 83 12.87 7.63 -7.52
C VAL A 83 12.47 6.17 -7.28
N ASP A 84 11.45 5.95 -6.46
CA ASP A 84 10.93 4.61 -6.16
C ASP A 84 9.60 4.33 -6.85
N TYR A 85 9.67 3.93 -8.12
CA TYR A 85 8.51 3.43 -8.86
C TYR A 85 8.24 1.94 -8.57
N VAL A 86 9.19 1.26 -7.93
CA VAL A 86 9.12 -0.18 -7.73
C VAL A 86 8.02 -0.52 -6.73
N THR A 87 7.93 0.24 -5.63
CA THR A 87 6.86 0.05 -4.64
C THR A 87 5.47 0.26 -5.20
N ILE A 88 5.26 1.14 -6.17
CA ILE A 88 3.92 1.32 -6.78
C ILE A 88 3.55 0.10 -7.63
N ASN A 89 4.51 -0.44 -8.38
CA ASN A 89 4.28 -1.53 -9.33
C ASN A 89 4.15 -2.90 -8.65
N GLU A 90 4.77 -3.09 -7.48
CA GLU A 90 4.76 -4.39 -6.82
C GLU A 90 3.46 -4.67 -6.06
N PHE A 91 2.79 -3.64 -5.54
CA PHE A 91 1.58 -3.82 -4.75
C PHE A 91 0.34 -3.94 -5.63
N ASN A 92 -0.43 -4.99 -5.40
CA ASN A 92 -1.60 -5.34 -6.17
C ASN A 92 -2.78 -5.64 -5.24
N LEU A 93 -3.99 -5.25 -5.66
CA LEU A 93 -5.24 -5.57 -4.99
C LEU A 93 -5.84 -6.85 -5.61
N PHE A 94 -5.95 -7.89 -4.79
CA PHE A 94 -6.61 -9.16 -5.13
C PHE A 94 -8.01 -9.21 -4.51
N GLY A 95 -8.98 -9.80 -5.21
CA GLY A 95 -10.37 -9.92 -4.74
C GLY A 95 -11.30 -8.84 -5.32
N ASP A 96 -12.31 -8.41 -4.56
CA ASP A 96 -13.30 -7.43 -5.02
C ASP A 96 -12.84 -5.97 -4.78
N PRO A 97 -12.51 -5.20 -5.82
CA PRO A 97 -12.12 -3.79 -5.69
C PRO A 97 -13.29 -2.86 -5.30
N SER A 98 -14.53 -3.31 -5.50
CA SER A 98 -15.75 -2.52 -5.23
C SER A 98 -16.28 -2.70 -3.80
N LEU A 99 -15.56 -3.44 -2.96
CA LEU A 99 -15.90 -3.58 -1.55
C LEU A 99 -15.93 -2.20 -0.87
N LYS A 100 -17.07 -1.84 -0.27
CA LYS A 100 -17.19 -0.65 0.58
C LYS A 100 -16.65 -0.93 1.97
N ILE A 101 -15.72 -0.11 2.44
CA ILE A 101 -15.11 -0.23 3.76
C ILE A 101 -15.81 0.73 4.73
N GLY A 102 -16.16 0.26 5.93
CA GLY A 102 -16.65 1.14 7.01
C GLY A 102 -18.15 1.48 7.00
N GLY A 103 -18.95 0.95 6.06
CA GLY A 103 -20.40 1.15 6.05
C GLY A 103 -21.02 1.07 4.65
N TYR A 104 -22.35 0.95 4.58
CA TYR A 104 -23.12 0.88 3.34
C TYR A 104 -23.62 2.26 2.89
#